data_AF-A0A090QWP5-F1
#
_entry.id   AF-A0A090QWP5-F1
#
_cell.length_a   1.000
_cell.length_b   1.000
_cell.length_c   1.000
_cell.angle_alpha   90.00
_cell.angle_beta   90.00
_cell.angle_gamma   90.00
#
_symmetry.space_group_name_H-M   'P 1'
#
loop_
_entity.id
_entity.type
_entity.pdbx_description
1 polymer ?
#
loop_
_entity_poly.entity_id
_entity_poly.type
_entity_poly.pdbx_seq_one_letter_code
_entity_poly.pdbx_strand_id
1 'polypeptide(L)' 'MDYAGGVKFGLMLAELFGTEHAAEQAIAFLRDHKVNVEVLGYVA' A
#
# COMPACT_ATOMS: atom_id res chain seq x y z
N MET A 1 -9.19 9.97 3.53
CA MET A 1 -7.87 10.27 4.10
C MET A 1 -8.08 11.45 5.00
N ASP A 2 -7.94 11.24 6.29
CA ASP A 2 -8.35 12.18 7.31
C ASP A 2 -7.14 12.69 8.09
N TYR A 3 -7.33 13.80 8.80
CA TYR A 3 -6.28 14.45 9.57
C TYR A 3 -6.82 14.81 10.95
N ALA A 4 -6.19 14.30 12.00
CA ALA A 4 -6.54 14.61 13.38
C ALA A 4 -5.28 14.70 14.23
N GLY A 5 -5.20 15.73 15.09
CA GLY A 5 -4.11 15.87 16.05
C GLY A 5 -2.70 15.96 15.45
N GLY A 6 -2.55 16.43 14.20
CA GLY A 6 -1.25 16.53 13.54
C GLY A 6 -0.83 15.32 12.70
N VAL A 7 -1.67 14.27 12.66
CA VAL A 7 -1.37 13.02 11.94
C VAL A 7 -2.38 12.81 10.82
N LYS A 8 -1.87 12.49 9.62
CA LYS A 8 -2.67 12.06 8.48
C LYS A 8 -2.81 10.54 8.51
N PHE A 9 -4.03 10.04 8.42
CA PHE A 9 -4.32 8.61 8.40
C PHE A 9 -5.45 8.30 7.41
N GLY A 10 -5.62 7.01 7.11
CA GLY A 10 -6.74 6.53 6.33
C GLY A 10 -6.44 5.17 5.71
N LEU A 11 -7.47 4.59 5.13
CA LEU A 11 -7.40 3.33 4.41
C LEU A 11 -7.51 3.58 2.91
N MET A 12 -6.78 2.79 2.13
CA MET A 12 -6.86 2.78 0.67
C MET A 12 -6.97 1.34 0.21
N LEU A 13 -7.96 1.05 -0.64
CA LEU A 13 -8.03 -0.16 -1.45
C LEU A 13 -7.57 0.21 -2.86
N ALA A 14 -6.57 -0.48 -3.37
CA ALA A 14 -5.98 -0.21 -4.67
C ALA A 14 -5.49 -1.50 -5.34
N GLU A 15 -5.38 -1.47 -6.66
CA GLU A 15 -4.75 -2.50 -7.46
C GLU A 15 -3.32 -2.05 -7.84
N LEU A 16 -2.35 -2.97 -7.75
CA LEU A 16 -1.00 -2.74 -8.26
C LEU A 16 -0.86 -3.40 -9.64
N PHE A 17 -0.50 -2.59 -10.64
CA PHE A 17 -0.19 -3.08 -11.99
C PHE A 17 1.31 -3.10 -12.22
N GLY A 18 1.81 -4.16 -12.86
CA GLY A 18 3.22 -4.32 -13.16
C GLY A 18 3.62 -5.79 -13.23
N THR A 19 4.92 -6.04 -13.33
CA THR A 19 5.45 -7.39 -13.14
C THR A 19 5.36 -7.78 -11.66
N GLU A 20 5.33 -9.09 -11.37
CA GLU A 20 5.34 -9.61 -10.01
C GLU A 20 6.50 -9.03 -9.18
N HIS A 21 7.71 -9.03 -9.76
CA HIS A 21 8.89 -8.46 -9.10
C HIS A 21 8.75 -6.96 -8.77
N ALA A 22 8.18 -6.17 -9.69
CA ALA A 22 7.95 -4.75 -9.45
C ALA A 22 6.90 -4.52 -8.35
N ALA A 23 5.85 -5.35 -8.31
CA ALA A 23 4.85 -5.30 -7.26
C ALA A 23 5.44 -5.63 -5.88
N GLU A 24 6.27 -6.66 -5.78
CA GLU A 24 6.97 -7.01 -4.53
C GLU A 24 7.88 -5.88 -4.04
N GLN A 25 8.65 -5.27 -4.94
CA GLN A 25 9.52 -4.14 -4.59
C GLN A 25 8.71 -2.92 -4.12
N ALA A 26 7.57 -2.63 -4.77
CA ALA A 26 6.68 -1.55 -4.35
C ALA A 26 6.07 -1.81 -2.96
N ILE A 27 5.63 -3.05 -2.70
CA ILE A 27 5.11 -3.44 -1.38
C ILE A 27 6.18 -3.28 -0.29
N ALA A 28 7.42 -3.73 -0.56
CA ALA A 28 8.53 -3.59 0.36
C ALA A 28 8.82 -2.10 0.66
N PHE A 29 8.89 -1.27 -0.38
CA PHE A 29 9.09 0.17 -0.25
C PHE A 29 8.02 0.82 0.66
N LEU A 30 6.74 0.51 0.45
CA LEU A 30 5.65 1.07 1.26
C LEU A 30 5.77 0.67 2.74
N ARG A 31 6.11 -0.59 3.03
CA ARG A 31 6.33 -1.08 4.40
C ARG A 31 7.50 -0.39 5.09
N ASP A 32 8.61 -0.20 4.38
CA ASP A 32 9.78 0.53 4.89
C ASP A 32 9.43 1.98 5.25
N HIS A 33 8.53 2.59 4.47
CA HIS A 33 8.00 3.94 4.68
C HIS A 33 6.80 3.99 5.66
N LYS A 34 6.66 2.97 6.52
CA LYS A 34 5.67 2.91 7.61
C LYS A 34 4.22 2.89 7.13
N VAL A 35 3.97 2.44 5.91
CA VAL A 35 2.62 2.12 5.43
C VAL A 35 2.32 0.66 5.73
N ASN A 36 1.21 0.39 6.41
CA ASN A 36 0.75 -0.99 6.59
C ASN A 36 0.11 -1.50 5.30
N VAL A 37 0.60 -2.61 4.76
CA VAL A 37 0.17 -3.15 3.46
C VAL A 37 -0.19 -4.63 3.60
N GLU A 38 -1.40 -4.96 3.16
CA GLU A 38 -1.97 -6.31 3.11
C GLU A 38 -2.45 -6.61 1.68
N VAL A 39 -2.13 -7.81 1.18
CA VAL A 39 -2.59 -8.29 -0.14
C VAL A 39 -3.89 -9.05 0.07
N LEU A 40 -4.99 -8.53 -0.47
CA LEU A 40 -6.33 -9.13 -0.33
C LEU A 40 -6.60 -10.24 -1.36
N GLY A 41 -5.90 -10.20 -2.50
CA GLY A 41 -6.06 -11.17 -3.58
C GLY A 41 -5.42 -10.69 -4.89
N TYR A 42 -5.53 -11.51 -5.93
CA TYR A 42 -5.08 -11.19 -7.28
C TYR A 42 -6.31 -11.13 -8.20
N VAL A 43 -6.34 -10.12 -9.08
CA VAL A 43 -7.41 -9.92 -10.06
C VAL A 43 -6.89 -10.32 -11.44
N ALA A 44 -7.73 -11.00 -12.23
CA ALA A 44 -7.42 -11.51 -13.57
C ALA A 44 -7.80 -10.52 -14.67
#